data_AF-A0A3A6KKY4-F1
#
_entry.id   AF-A0A3A6KKY4-F1
#
_cell.length_a   1.000
_cell.length_b   1.000
_cell.length_c   1.000
_cell.angle_alpha   90.00
_cell.angle_beta   90.00
_cell.angle_gamma   90.00
#
_symmetry.space_group_name_H-M   'P 1'
#
loop_
_entity.id
_entity.type
_entity.pdbx_description
1 polymer ?
#
loop_
_entity_poly.entity_id
_entity_poly.type
_entity_poly.pdbx_seq_one_letter_code
_entity_poly.pdbx_strand_id
1 'polypeptide(L)' 'MVMIQKCKKFGVCNDCGVIHSDETPVWEIRTSITGHGWNTMMLCRDCMLSLHTAMAIVATQQI' A
#
# COMPACT_ATOMS: atom_id res chain seq x y z
N MET A 1 -14.11 -0.05 2.98
CA MET A 1 -13.34 1.17 3.27
C MET A 1 -11.87 0.93 2.97
N VAL A 2 -11.20 1.91 2.36
CA VAL A 2 -9.76 1.88 2.08
C VAL A 2 -9.14 3.14 2.69
N MET A 3 -8.06 2.98 3.44
CA MET A 3 -7.26 4.07 4.00
C MET A 3 -5.81 3.88 3.61
N ILE A 4 -5.17 4.94 3.11
CA ILE A 4 -3.76 4.94 2.73
C ILE A 4 -3.09 6.06 3.51
N GLN A 5 -2.04 5.73 4.26
CA GLN A 5 -1.27 6.72 5.02
C GLN A 5 0.24 6.46 4.92
N LYS A 6 1.03 7.55 4.95
CA LYS A 6 2.50 7.44 5.03
C LYS A 6 2.88 7.04 6.45
N CYS A 7 3.69 6.01 6.58
CA CYS A 7 4.25 5.57 7.84
C CYS A 7 5.67 6.13 8.00
N LYS A 8 5.98 6.71 9.17
CA LYS A 8 7.32 7.20 9.54
C LYS A 8 8.05 6.18 10.42
N LYS A 9 7.96 4.89 10.08
CA LYS A 9 8.57 3.83 10.88
C LYS A 9 9.21 2.79 9.98
N PHE A 10 10.22 2.14 10.54
CA PHE A 10 10.75 0.87 10.06
C PHE A 10 9.61 -0.09 9.68
N GLY A 11 9.68 -0.64 8.48
CA GLY A 11 8.65 -1.51 7.94
C GLY A 11 9.20 -2.45 6.88
N VAL A 12 8.62 -3.63 6.80
CA VAL A 12 8.89 -4.60 5.74
C VAL A 12 7.82 -4.42 4.67
N CYS A 13 8.23 -4.27 3.41
CA CYS A 13 7.28 -4.27 2.31
C CYS A 13 6.63 -5.65 2.19
N ASN A 14 5.31 -5.72 2.23
CA ASN A 14 4.54 -6.97 2.10
C ASN A 14 4.67 -7.62 0.71
N ASP A 15 5.08 -6.85 -0.30
CA ASP A 15 5.20 -7.32 -1.68
C ASP A 15 6.63 -7.80 -1.99
N CYS A 16 7.62 -6.90 -1.92
CA CYS A 16 9.00 -7.24 -2.25
C CYS A 16 9.85 -7.78 -1.08
N GLY A 17 9.32 -7.77 0.15
CA GLY A 17 10.03 -8.25 1.34
C GLY A 17 11.20 -7.37 1.81
N VAL A 18 11.48 -6.27 1.11
CA VAL A 18 12.59 -5.36 1.46
C VAL A 18 12.27 -4.64 2.76
N ILE A 19 13.28 -4.60 3.63
CA ILE A 19 13.25 -3.89 4.89
C ILE A 19 13.64 -2.43 4.64
N HIS A 20 12.77 -1.52 5.05
CA HIS A 20 12.97 -0.09 4.90
C HIS A 20 13.28 0.54 6.25
N SER A 21 14.34 1.36 6.29
CA SER A 21 14.72 2.15 7.46
C SER A 21 13.90 3.43 7.54
N ASP A 22 14.02 4.13 8.66
CA ASP A 22 13.23 5.33 9.03
C ASP A 22 13.30 6.47 8.00
N GLU A 23 14.36 6.50 7.17
CA GLU A 23 14.56 7.53 6.15
C GLU A 23 13.78 7.26 4.85
N THR A 24 13.36 6.02 4.63
CA THR A 24 12.61 5.64 3.42
C THR A 24 11.11 5.64 3.69
N PRO A 25 10.31 6.44 2.95
CA PRO A 25 8.87 6.46 3.15
C PRO A 25 8.26 5.10 2.79
N VAL A 26 7.45 4.56 3.69
CA VAL A 26 6.63 3.36 3.49
C VAL A 26 5.16 3.76 3.66
N TRP A 27 4.25 3.10 2.96
CA TRP A 27 2.82 3.37 3.02
C TRP A 27 2.11 2.23 3.71
N GLU A 28 1.29 2.56 4.69
CA GLU A 28 0.33 1.64 5.29
C GLU A 28 -1.00 1.76 4.55
N ILE A 29 -1.47 0.63 4.02
CA ILE A 29 -2.78 0.50 3.39
C ILE A 29 -3.65 -0.37 4.27
N ARG A 30 -4.77 0.19 4.72
CA ARG A 30 -5.76 -0.51 5.53
C ARG A 30 -7.04 -0.69 4.73
N THR A 31 -7.52 -1.93 4.66
CA THR A 31 -8.77 -2.28 3.99
C THR A 31 -9.71 -2.93 4.99
N SER A 32 -11.00 -2.62 4.91
CA SER A 32 -12.03 -3.24 5.73
C SER A 32 -13.33 -3.34 4.94
N ILE A 33 -14.03 -4.45 5.10
CA ILE A 33 -15.41 -4.64 4.66
C ILE A 33 -16.31 -4.33 5.85
N THR A 34 -17.46 -3.70 5.62
CA THR A 34 -18.42 -3.40 6.70
C THR A 34 -18.70 -4.65 7.56
N GLY A 35 -18.61 -4.49 8.88
CA GLY A 35 -18.77 -5.60 9.83
C GLY A 35 -17.53 -6.49 10.02
N HIS A 36 -16.40 -6.19 9.38
CA HIS A 36 -15.14 -6.93 9.52
C HIS A 36 -14.01 -6.06 10.07
N GLY A 37 -12.98 -6.70 10.64
CA GLY A 37 -11.76 -6.05 11.09
C GLY A 37 -10.98 -5.36 9.96
N TRP A 38 -9.94 -4.63 10.33
CA TRP A 38 -9.00 -4.04 9.37
C TRP A 38 -7.95 -5.06 8.96
N ASN A 39 -7.77 -5.22 7.65
CA ASN A 39 -6.58 -5.82 7.07
C ASN A 39 -5.58 -4.70 6.79
N THR A 40 -4.32 -4.90 7.17
CA THR A 40 -3.26 -3.91 7.01
C THR A 40 -2.13 -4.51 6.17
N MET A 41 -1.64 -3.75 5.19
CA MET A 41 -0.43 -4.07 4.44
C MET A 41 0.49 -2.85 4.36
N MET A 42 1.80 -3.09 4.28
CA MET A 42 2.81 -2.05 4.07
C MET A 42 3.44 -2.21 2.70
N LEU A 43 3.54 -1.12 1.95
CA LEU A 43 4.22 -1.10 0.65
C LEU A 43 5.31 -0.04 0.63
N CYS A 44 6.46 -0.38 0.06
CA CYS A 44 7.50 0.59 -0.24
C CYS A 44 7.11 1.49 -1.42
N ARG A 45 7.94 2.49 -1.70
CA ARG A 45 7.69 3.46 -2.79
C ARG A 45 7.46 2.80 -4.13
N ASP A 46 8.31 1.83 -4.49
CA ASP A 46 8.27 1.22 -5.80
C ASP A 46 7.03 0.32 -5.95
N CYS A 47 6.72 -0.47 -4.93
CA CYS A 47 5.50 -1.29 -4.91
C CYS A 47 4.22 -0.43 -4.89
N MET A 48 4.24 0.72 -4.22
CA MET A 48 3.13 1.70 -4.27
C MET A 48 2.92 2.27 -5.67
N LEU A 49 4.01 2.62 -6.37
CA LEU A 49 3.95 3.09 -7.76
C LEU A 49 3.39 2.01 -8.69
N SER A 50 3.81 0.76 -8.51
CA SER A 50 3.27 -0.38 -9.25
C SER A 50 1.76 -0.55 -9.02
N LEU A 51 1.30 -0.44 -7.76
CA LEU A 51 -0.13 -0.51 -7.43
C LEU A 51 -0.91 0.63 -8.09
N HIS A 52 -0.44 1.88 -8.01
CA HIS A 52 -1.09 3.01 -8.67
C HIS A 52 -1.19 2.84 -10.18
N THR A 53 -0.13 2.31 -10.80
CA THR A 53 -0.10 2.05 -12.24
C THR A 53 -1.12 0.99 -12.62
N ALA A 54 -1.17 -0.12 -11.88
CA ALA A 54 -2.17 -1.18 -12.09
C ALA A 54 -3.61 -0.64 -11.94
N MET A 55 -3.87 0.18 -10.92
CA MET A 55 -5.17 0.82 -10.73
C MET A 55 -5.55 1.76 -11.88
N ALA A 56 -4.60 2.57 -12.37
CA ALA A 56 -4.83 3.46 -13.50
C ALA A 56 -5.13 2.70 -14.80
N ILE A 57 -4.44 1.58 -15.03
CA ILE A 57 -4.71 0.68 -16.17
C ILE A 57 -6.14 0.11 -16.06
N VAL A 58 -6.51 -0.42 -14.89
CA VAL A 58 -7.86 -0.97 -14.69
C VAL A 58 -8.93 0.11 -14.90
N ALA A 59 -8.73 1.32 -14.38
CA ALA A 59 -9.68 2.42 -14.52
C ALA A 59 -9.88 2.88 -15.98
N THR A 60 -8.86 2.74 -16.82
CA THR A 60 -8.94 3.12 -18.24
C THR A 60 -9.47 2.00 -19.15
N GLN A 61 -9.38 0.73 -18.72
CA GLN A 61 -9.94 -0.42 -19.45
C GLN A 61 -11.44 -0.62 -19.21
N GLN A 62 -12.03 0.02 -18.20
CA GLN A 62 -13.47 -0.04 -17.91
C GLN A 62 -14.30 0.99 -18.71
N ILE A 63 -13.69 1.67 -19.69
CA ILE A 63 -14.32 2.63 -20.61
C ILE A 63 -14.51 1.97 -21.98
#